data_AF-A0A8T4SJ50-F1
#
_entry.id   AF-A0A8T4SJ50-F1
#
_cell.length_a   1.000
_cell.length_b   1.000
_cell.length_c   1.000
_cell.angle_alpha   90.00
_cell.angle_beta   90.00
_cell.angle_gamma   90.00
#
_symmetry.space_group_name_H-M   'P 1'
#
loop_
_entity.id
_entity.type
_entity.pdbx_description
1 polymer ?
#
loop_
_entity_poly.entity_id
_entity_poly.type
_entity_poly.pdbx_seq_one_letter_code
_entity_poly.pdbx_strand_id
1 'polypeptide(L)' 'MIETEAQIREWGRSVGIVIPKEIVIKERIKVGDNVKILIKKKSSPLKETFGILRLKRSTEEILKEIDKEGWNE' A
#
# COMPACT_ATOMS: atom_id res chain seq x y z
N MET A 1 16.61 -18.52 -2.06
CA MET A 1 15.30 -17.85 -1.94
C MET A 1 15.58 -16.40 -1.64
N ILE A 2 15.08 -15.47 -2.46
CA ILE A 2 15.37 -14.03 -2.34
C ILE A 2 14.09 -13.35 -1.86
N GLU A 3 14.19 -12.55 -0.80
CA GLU A 3 13.11 -11.69 -0.33
C GLU A 3 13.53 -10.24 -0.54
N THR A 4 12.71 -9.47 -1.24
CA THR A 4 12.95 -8.05 -1.48
C THR A 4 11.62 -7.32 -1.59
N GLU A 5 11.64 -6.02 -1.29
CA GLU A 5 10.49 -5.16 -1.48
C GLU A 5 10.38 -4.79 -2.96
N ALA A 6 9.20 -5.01 -3.52
CA ALA A 6 8.93 -4.74 -4.92
C ALA A 6 7.61 -3.98 -5.07
N GLN A 7 7.51 -3.20 -6.14
CA GLN A 7 6.28 -2.50 -6.49
C GLN A 7 5.55 -3.23 -7.60
N ILE A 8 4.24 -3.39 -7.44
CA ILE A 8 3.37 -3.85 -8.53
C ILE A 8 3.02 -2.64 -9.39
N ARG A 9 3.13 -2.77 -10.71
CA ARG A 9 2.72 -1.76 -11.69
C ARG A 9 1.82 -2.35 -12.77
N GLU A 10 0.95 -1.52 -13.33
CA GLU A 10 0.13 -1.89 -14.49
C GLU A 10 0.97 -1.87 -15.77
N TRP A 11 0.79 -2.90 -16.59
CA TRP A 11 1.37 -3.04 -17.92
C TRP A 11 0.31 -3.52 -18.90
N GLY A 12 -0.41 -2.56 -19.49
CA GLY A 12 -1.51 -2.84 -20.41
C GLY A 12 -2.61 -3.67 -19.75
N ARG A 13 -2.81 -4.91 -20.21
CA ARG A 13 -3.81 -5.85 -19.67
C ARG A 13 -3.27 -6.76 -18.55
N SER A 14 -2.06 -6.49 -18.07
CA SER A 14 -1.35 -7.30 -17.09
C SER A 14 -0.77 -6.43 -15.99
N VAL A 15 -0.25 -7.06 -14.94
CA VAL A 15 0.56 -6.39 -13.91
C VAL A 15 1.98 -6.93 -13.92
N GLY A 16 2.94 -6.04 -13.72
CA GLY A 16 4.36 -6.35 -13.55
C GLY A 16 4.81 -6.16 -12.11
N ILE A 17 5.86 -6.87 -11.72
CA ILE A 17 6.57 -6.66 -10.46
C ILE A 17 7.90 -5.98 -10.79
N VAL A 18 8.11 -4.79 -10.23
CA VAL A 18 9.34 -4.03 -10.38
C VAL A 18 10.31 -4.44 -9.28
N ILE A 19 11.35 -5.17 -9.66
CA ILE A 19 12.41 -5.63 -8.77
C ILE A 19 13.55 -4.60 -8.78
N PRO A 20 14.11 -4.23 -7.61
CA PRO A 20 15.25 -3.31 -7.53
C PRO A 20 16.45 -3.81 -8.35
N LYS A 21 17.14 -2.89 -9.03
CA LYS A 21 18.20 -3.24 -10.01
C LYS A 21 19.38 -3.93 -9.35
N GLU A 22 19.70 -3.61 -8.10
CA GLU A 22 20.83 -4.24 -7.40
C GLU A 22 20.58 -5.74 -7.20
N ILE A 23 19.35 -6.13 -6.88
CA ILE A 23 18.95 -7.53 -6.74
C ILE A 23 19.05 -8.26 -8.08
N VAL A 24 18.56 -7.64 -9.17
CA VAL A 24 18.63 -8.23 -10.52
C VAL A 24 20.08 -8.55 -10.92
N ILE A 25 21.01 -7.63 -10.65
CA ILE A 25 22.44 -7.81 -10.95
C ILE A 25 23.06 -8.88 -10.05
N LYS A 26 22.83 -8.80 -8.74
CA LYS A 26 23.41 -9.72 -7.75
C LYS A 26 23.01 -11.16 -8.04
N GLU A 27 21.74 -11.37 -8.36
CA GLU A 27 21.15 -12.69 -8.59
C GLU A 27 21.21 -13.11 -10.07
N ARG A 28 21.82 -12.28 -10.92
CA ARG A 28 22.07 -12.51 -12.36
C ARG A 28 20.81 -12.85 -13.15
N ILE A 29 19.67 -12.26 -12.74
CA ILE A 29 18.38 -12.41 -13.40
C ILE A 29 18.41 -11.61 -14.72
N LYS A 30 17.91 -12.20 -15.80
CA LYS A 30 17.86 -11.58 -17.12
C LYS A 30 16.43 -11.40 -17.59
N VAL A 31 16.25 -10.43 -18.49
CA VAL A 31 14.98 -10.24 -19.19
C VAL A 31 14.69 -11.49 -20.02
N GLY A 32 13.50 -12.07 -19.84
CA GLY A 32 13.08 -13.30 -20.50
C GLY A 32 13.21 -14.57 -19.66
N ASP A 33 13.85 -14.49 -18.49
CA ASP A 33 13.93 -15.63 -17.57
C ASP A 33 12.54 -15.99 -17.02
N ASN A 34 12.23 -17.28 -16.98
CA ASN A 34 11.06 -17.79 -16.29
C ASN A 34 11.39 -17.99 -14.81
N VAL A 35 10.69 -17.27 -13.94
CA VAL A 35 10.91 -17.31 -12.49
C VAL A 35 9.63 -17.69 -11.74
N LYS A 36 9.78 -18.37 -10.61
CA LYS A 36 8.68 -18.58 -9.65
C LYS A 36 8.75 -17.50 -8.58
N ILE A 37 7.61 -16.91 -8.25
CA ILE A 37 7.49 -15.82 -7.28
C ILE A 37 6.54 -16.21 -6.15
N LEU A 38 6.89 -15.81 -4.93
CA LEU A 38 6.01 -15.86 -3.76
C LEU A 38 5.68 -14.41 -3.38
N ILE A 39 4.39 -14.07 -3.30
CA ILE A 39 3.96 -12.69 -3.05
C ILE A 39 3.33 -12.60 -1.67
N LYS A 40 3.83 -11.66 -0.85
CA LYS A 40 3.21 -11.26 0.41
C LYS A 40 2.85 -9.77 0.33
N LYS A 41 1.55 -9.45 0.37
CA LYS A 41 1.11 -8.04 0.40
C LYS A 41 1.46 -7.43 1.75
N LYS A 42 2.09 -6.24 1.73
CA LYS A 42 2.20 -5.42 2.94
C LYS A 42 0.80 -4.90 3.31
N SER A 43 0.25 -5.36 4.43
CA SER A 43 -0.88 -4.70 5.07
C SER A 43 -0.37 -3.45 5.78
N SER A 44 -0.95 -2.29 5.46
CA SER A 44 -0.72 -1.08 6.25
C SER A 44 -1.83 -1.01 7.30
N PRO A 45 -1.51 -1.13 8.60
CA PRO A 45 -2.51 -1.02 9.67
C PRO A 45 -3.26 0.32 9.61
N LEU A 46 -2.60 1.37 9.13
CA LEU A 46 -3.17 2.72 9.03
C LEU A 46 -4.33 2.80 8.04
N LYS A 47 -4.29 2.08 6.90
CA LYS A 47 -5.42 2.11 5.94
C LYS A 47 -6.67 1.46 6.52
N GLU A 48 -6.52 0.44 7.36
CA GLU A 48 -7.64 -0.23 8.02
C GLU A 48 -8.21 0.64 9.15
N THR A 49 -7.35 1.29 9.96
CA THR A 49 -7.81 2.17 11.03
C THR A 49 -8.48 3.44 10.53
N PHE A 50 -8.02 4.06 9.43
CA PHE A 50 -8.69 5.21 8.82
C PHE A 50 -10.09 4.87 8.30
N GLY A 51 -10.31 3.66 7.78
CA GLY A 51 -11.63 3.18 7.39
C GLY A 51 -12.55 2.94 8.59
N ILE A 52 -12.02 2.35 9.67
CA ILE A 52 -12.75 2.10 10.92
C ILE A 52 -13.09 3.41 11.65
N LEU A 53 -12.22 4.42 11.63
CA LEU A 53 -12.45 5.72 12.27
C LEU A 53 -13.60 6.48 11.59
N ARG A 54 -13.65 6.46 10.24
CA ARG A 54 -14.77 6.99 9.45
C ARG A 54 -16.09 6.25 9.67
N LEU A 55 -16.04 4.96 10.01
CA LEU A 55 -17.23 4.17 10.35
C LEU A 55 -17.72 4.41 11.78
N LYS A 56 -16.80 4.73 12.71
CA LYS A 56 -17.14 5.01 14.11
C LYS A 56 -17.70 6.41 14.36
N ARG A 57 -17.35 7.38 13.52
CA ARG A 57 -17.89 8.74 13.57
C ARG A 57 -18.11 9.25 12.16
N SER A 58 -19.34 9.66 11.86
CA SER A 58 -19.63 10.35 10.61
C SER A 58 -18.87 11.68 10.57
N THR A 59 -18.50 12.12 9.36
CA THR A 59 -17.83 13.43 9.18
C THR A 59 -18.69 14.57 9.73
N GLU A 60 -20.02 14.47 9.64
CA GLU A 60 -20.98 15.36 10.29
C GLU A 60 -20.82 15.46 11.81
N GLU A 61 -20.58 14.35 12.52
CA GLU A 61 -20.45 14.35 13.99
C GLU A 61 -19.18 15.09 14.42
N ILE A 62 -18.09 14.89 13.68
CA ILE A 62 -16.81 15.58 13.94
C ILE A 62 -16.96 17.08 13.69
N LEU A 63 -17.62 17.47 12.60
CA LEU A 63 -17.88 18.88 12.28
C LEU A 63 -18.78 19.54 13.35
N LYS A 64 -19.80 18.85 13.84
CA LYS A 64 -20.67 19.35 14.92
C LYS A 64 -19.97 19.49 16.27
N GLU A 65 -19.00 18.62 16.58
CA GLU A 65 -18.18 18.76 17.80
C GLU A 65 -17.28 20.00 17.71
N ILE A 66 -16.60 20.20 16.57
CA ILE A 66 -15.74 21.37 16.32
C ILE A 66 -16.55 22.67 16.37
N ASP A 67 -17.73 22.68 15.75
CA ASP A 67 -18.64 23.84 15.79
C ASP A 67 -19.22 24.07 17.20
N LYS A 68 -19.33 23.06 18.07
CA LYS A 68 -19.74 23.28 19.46
C LYS A 68 -18.62 23.79 20.35
N GLU A 69 -17.39 23.34 20.10
CA GLU A 69 -16.22 23.78 20.86
C GLU A 69 -15.80 25.21 20.48
N GLY A 70 -15.93 25.60 19.20
CA GLY A 70 -15.60 26.95 18.73
C GLY A 70 -16.56 28.08 19.16
N TRP A 71 -17.69 27.75 19.80
CA TRP A 71 -18.66 28.73 20.31
C TRP A 71 -18.65 28.85 21.85
N ASN A 72 -17.72 28.16 22.53
CA ASN A 72 -17.46 28.33 23.96
C ASN A 72 -16.17 29.16 24.20
N GLU A 73 -16.08 30.31 23.54
CA GLU A 73 -15.18 31.42 23.93
C GLU A 73 -15.99 32.72 24.05
#